data_AF-A0A536MGX8-F1
#
_entry.id   AF-A0A536MGX8-F1
#
_cell.length_a   1.000
_cell.length_b   1.000
_cell.length_c   1.000
_cell.angle_alpha   90.00
_cell.angle_beta   90.00
_cell.angle_gamma   90.00
#
_symmetry.space_group_name_H-M   'P 1'
#
loop_
_entity.id
_entity.type
_entity.pdbx_description
1 polymer ?
#
loop_
_entity_poly.entity_id
_entity_poly.type
_entity_poly.pdbx_seq_one_letter_code
_entity_poly.pdbx_strand_id
1 'polypeptide(L)'
;AVIEADQDKARMIAERDDEVDVLYRRIWQELVQFMVNDPQTVERAAILLFLAKDLERIADRVTNIAEDVVFLHTGRIVELS
;
A
#
# COMPACT_ATOMS: atom_id res chain seq x y z
N ALA A 1 22.79 -9.22 13.80
CA ALA A 1 23.24 -7.82 13.57
C ALA A 1 22.69 -7.23 12.26
N VAL A 2 23.33 -7.42 11.09
CA VAL A 2 22.82 -6.80 9.82
C VAL A 2 21.48 -7.43 9.39
N ILE A 3 21.38 -8.76 9.43
CA ILE A 3 20.17 -9.51 9.05
C ILE A 3 18.95 -9.16 9.92
N GLU A 4 19.14 -8.97 11.23
CA GLU A 4 18.05 -8.56 12.13
C GLU A 4 17.58 -7.13 11.83
N ALA A 5 18.51 -6.23 11.54
CA ALA A 5 18.18 -4.86 11.14
C ALA A 5 17.42 -4.80 9.81
N ASP A 6 17.66 -5.72 8.88
CA ASP A 6 16.93 -5.81 7.61
C ASP A 6 15.52 -6.38 7.80
N GLN A 7 15.35 -7.35 8.70
CA GLN A 7 14.01 -7.86 9.07
C GLN A 7 13.16 -6.81 9.77
N ASP A 8 13.73 -6.05 10.71
CA ASP A 8 12.99 -5.00 11.41
C ASP A 8 12.58 -3.88 10.46
N LYS A 9 13.46 -3.49 9.51
CA LYS A 9 13.11 -2.53 8.46
C LYS A 9 12.01 -3.05 7.53
N ALA A 10 12.06 -4.33 7.15
CA ALA A 10 11.03 -4.91 6.28
C ALA A 10 9.66 -4.94 6.98
N ARG A 11 9.61 -5.26 8.27
CA ARG A 11 8.38 -5.15 9.07
C ARG A 11 7.85 -3.72 9.13
N MET A 12 8.71 -2.73 9.36
CA MET A 12 8.30 -1.32 9.36
C MET A 12 7.76 -0.86 7.99
N ILE A 13 8.21 -1.46 6.89
CA ILE A 13 7.68 -1.19 5.56
C ILE A 13 6.26 -1.77 5.44
N ALA A 14 6.05 -3.01 5.86
CA ALA A 14 4.74 -3.65 5.84
C ALA A 14 3.72 -2.91 6.73
N GLU A 15 4.12 -2.48 7.93
CA GLU A 15 3.25 -1.66 8.80
C GLU A 15 2.81 -0.35 8.13
N ARG A 16 3.65 0.24 7.28
CA ARG A 16 3.29 1.45 6.52
C ARG A 16 2.40 1.14 5.32
N ASP A 17 2.56 -0.03 4.73
CA ASP A 17 1.68 -0.50 3.66
C ASP A 17 0.25 -0.67 4.19
N ASP A 18 0.09 -1.26 5.38
CA ASP A 18 -1.20 -1.33 6.09
C ASP A 18 -1.86 0.05 6.26
N GLU A 19 -1.07 1.08 6.59
CA GLU A 19 -1.56 2.46 6.68
C GLU A 19 -2.05 2.99 5.32
N VAL A 20 -1.30 2.73 4.24
CA VAL A 20 -1.70 3.11 2.87
C VAL A 20 -3.00 2.40 2.48
N ASP A 21 -3.14 1.15 2.88
CA ASP A 21 -4.29 0.30 2.61
C ASP A 21 -5.56 0.82 3.30
N VAL A 22 -5.44 1.23 4.56
CA VAL A 22 -6.49 1.92 5.31
C VAL A 22 -6.86 3.26 4.64
N LEU A 23 -5.87 4.04 4.22
CA LEU A 23 -6.09 5.32 3.55
C LEU A 23 -6.80 5.13 2.21
N TYR A 24 -6.41 4.13 1.42
CA TYR A 24 -7.06 3.79 0.16
C TYR A 24 -8.55 3.46 0.38
N ARG A 25 -8.87 2.60 1.35
CA ARG A 25 -10.28 2.26 1.68
C ARG A 25 -11.09 3.49 2.07
N ARG A 26 -10.49 4.40 2.84
CA ARG A 26 -11.14 5.65 3.26
C ARG A 26 -11.39 6.58 2.07
N ILE A 27 -10.36 6.82 1.24
CA ILE A 27 -10.46 7.65 0.04
C ILE A 27 -11.52 7.07 -0.91
N TRP A 28 -11.57 5.74 -1.04
CA TRP A 28 -12.59 5.07 -1.84
C TRP A 28 -14.00 5.42 -1.38
N GLN A 29 -14.28 5.27 -0.08
CA GLN A 29 -15.59 5.58 0.50
C GLN A 29 -15.96 7.05 0.32
N GLU A 30 -15.03 7.97 0.59
CA GLU A 30 -15.25 9.41 0.44
C GLU A 30 -15.54 9.79 -1.03
N LEU A 31 -14.77 9.27 -1.98
CA LEU A 31 -14.95 9.56 -3.41
C LEU A 31 -16.25 8.98 -3.96
N VAL A 32 -16.63 7.76 -3.56
CA VAL A 32 -17.94 7.20 -3.92
C VAL A 32 -19.07 8.05 -3.37
N GLN A 33 -18.97 8.53 -2.13
CA GLN A 33 -19.97 9.42 -1.56
C GLN A 33 -20.05 10.76 -2.30
N PHE A 34 -18.92 11.31 -2.76
CA PHE A 34 -18.92 12.50 -3.62
C PHE A 34 -19.68 12.27 -4.93
N MET A 35 -19.47 11.13 -5.58
CA MET A 35 -20.19 10.75 -6.82
C MET A 35 -21.70 10.62 -6.60
N VAL A 36 -22.10 10.04 -5.47
CA VAL A 36 -23.52 9.88 -5.10
C VAL A 36 -24.19 11.23 -4.83
N ASN A 37 -23.47 12.14 -4.16
CA ASN A 37 -24.01 13.46 -3.79
C ASN A 37 -24.10 14.41 -4.98
N ASP A 38 -23.15 14.35 -5.92
CA ASP A 38 -23.14 15.16 -7.13
C ASP A 38 -22.61 14.34 -8.33
N PRO A 39 -23.52 13.90 -9.24
CA PRO A 39 -23.14 13.16 -10.44
C PRO A 39 -22.17 13.90 -11.38
N GLN A 40 -22.04 15.23 -11.29
CA GLN A 40 -21.06 15.99 -12.09
C GLN A 40 -19.62 15.73 -11.63
N THR A 41 -19.42 15.16 -10.44
CA THR A 41 -18.10 14.87 -9.88
C THR A 41 -17.53 13.51 -10.31
N VAL A 42 -18.34 12.66 -10.95
CA VAL A 42 -17.99 11.25 -11.27
C VAL A 42 -16.66 11.11 -11.97
N GLU A 43 -16.42 11.87 -13.03
CA GLU A 43 -15.18 11.77 -13.82
C GLU A 43 -13.95 12.14 -12.98
N ARG A 44 -14.03 13.24 -12.21
CA ARG A 44 -12.92 13.71 -11.37
C ARG A 44 -12.64 12.74 -10.22
N ALA A 45 -13.70 12.27 -9.56
CA ALA A 45 -13.57 11.29 -8.49
C ALA A 45 -13.04 9.94 -9.00
N ALA A 46 -13.37 9.53 -10.23
CA ALA A 46 -12.83 8.31 -10.84
C ALA A 46 -11.32 8.43 -11.10
N ILE A 47 -10.83 9.57 -11.60
CA ILE A 47 -9.40 9.83 -11.78
C ILE A 47 -8.66 9.73 -10.44
N LEU A 48 -9.21 10.32 -9.38
CA LEU A 48 -8.63 10.24 -8.04
C LEU A 48 -8.64 8.82 -7.48
N LEU A 49 -9.68 8.02 -7.77
CA LEU A 49 -9.72 6.60 -7.40
C LEU A 49 -8.60 5.80 -8.07
N PHE A 50 -8.35 6.01 -9.36
CA PHE A 50 -7.25 5.36 -10.07
C PHE A 50 -5.90 5.76 -9.47
N LEU A 51 -5.69 7.05 -9.22
CA LEU A 51 -4.47 7.54 -8.57
C LEU A 51 -4.26 6.91 -7.19
N ALA A 52 -5.31 6.86 -6.36
CA ALA A 52 -5.23 6.26 -5.03
C ALA A 52 -4.89 4.76 -5.10
N LYS A 53 -5.46 4.03 -6.08
CA LYS A 53 -5.14 2.62 -6.29
C LYS A 53 -3.70 2.42 -6.79
N ASP A 54 -3.21 3.31 -7.66
CA ASP A 54 -1.83 3.21 -8.13
C ASP A 54 -0.81 3.49 -7.02
N LEU A 55 -1.14 4.36 -6.06
CA LEU A 55 -0.34 4.57 -4.85
C LEU A 55 -0.31 3.33 -3.94
N GLU A 56 -1.46 2.71 -3.69
CA GLU A 56 -1.52 1.44 -2.92
C GLU A 56 -0.69 0.35 -3.59
N ARG A 57 -0.77 0.20 -4.92
CA ARG A 57 0.05 -0.76 -5.66
C ARG A 57 1.55 -0.46 -5.60
N ILE A 58 1.94 0.80 -5.43
CA ILE A 58 3.34 1.16 -5.23
C ILE A 58 3.80 0.73 -3.84
N ALA A 59 2.97 0.93 -2.82
CA ALA A 59 3.27 0.52 -1.45
C ALA A 59 3.43 -1.01 -1.34
N ASP A 60 2.48 -1.78 -1.88
CA ASP A 60 2.54 -3.25 -1.98
C ASP A 60 3.83 -3.72 -2.70
N ARG A 61 4.22 -3.08 -3.80
CA ARG A 61 5.48 -3.39 -4.49
C ARG A 61 6.71 -3.12 -3.62
N VAL A 62 6.68 -2.10 -2.78
CA VAL A 62 7.78 -1.81 -1.85
C VAL A 62 7.85 -2.87 -0.75
N THR A 63 6.71 -3.36 -0.26
CA THR A 63 6.64 -4.51 0.67
C THR A 63 7.25 -5.76 0.06
N ASN A 64 6.84 -6.12 -1.16
CA ASN A 64 7.39 -7.27 -1.89
C ASN A 64 8.92 -7.17 -2.08
N ILE A 65 9.45 -5.99 -2.40
CA ILE A 65 10.90 -5.77 -2.51
C ILE A 65 11.59 -5.94 -1.14
N ALA A 66 10.95 -5.52 -0.05
CA ALA A 66 11.50 -5.68 1.29
C ALA A 66 11.56 -7.15 1.70
N GLU A 67 10.53 -7.94 1.37
CA GLU A 67 10.49 -9.39 1.54
C GLU A 67 11.61 -10.08 0.76
N ASP A 68 11.80 -9.71 -0.52
CA ASP A 68 12.88 -10.22 -1.36
C ASP A 68 14.26 -9.94 -0.78
N VAL A 69 14.49 -8.73 -0.23
CA VAL A 69 15.75 -8.39 0.44
C VAL A 69 15.98 -9.28 1.65
N VAL A 70 14.96 -9.52 2.48
CA VAL A 70 15.07 -10.43 3.64
C VAL A 70 15.34 -11.86 3.17
N PHE A 71 14.68 -12.32 2.11
CA PHE A 71 14.91 -13.64 1.52
C PHE A 71 16.35 -13.80 1.04
N LEU A 72 16.87 -12.83 0.28
CA LEU A 72 18.23 -12.88 -0.26
C LEU A 72 19.31 -12.98 0.83
N HIS A 73 19.07 -12.41 2.01
CA HIS A 73 20.01 -12.46 3.13
C HIS A 73 19.84 -13.68 4.04
N THR A 74 18.62 -14.22 4.16
CA THR A 74 18.30 -15.28 5.13
C THR A 74 18.08 -16.66 4.50
N GLY A 75 17.80 -16.72 3.19
CA GLY A 75 17.35 -17.91 2.49
C GLY A 75 15.94 -18.38 2.89
N ARG A 76 15.18 -17.57 3.64
CA ARG A 76 13.83 -17.91 4.13
C ARG A 76 12.80 -17.00 3.51
N ILE A 77 11.71 -17.60 3.02
CA ILE A 77 10.54 -16.85 2.55
C ILE A 77 9.87 -16.24 3.78
N VAL A 78 9.57 -14.95 3.69
CA VAL A 78 8.83 -14.19 4.70
C VAL A 78 7.72 -13.48 3.97
N GLU A 79 6.47 -13.79 4.32
CA GLU A 79 5.30 -13.00 3.94
C GLU A 79 5.06 -11.99 5.06
N LEU A 80 5.03 -10.71 4.69
CA LEU A 80 4.85 -9.56 5.59
C LEU A 80 3.52 -8.83 5.34
N SER A 81 2.88 -9.05 4.18
CA SER A 81 1.54 -8.57 3.84
C SER A 81 0.43 -9.56 4.20
#